data_AF-A0A535K8X5-F1
#
_entry.id   AF-A0A535K8X5-F1
#
_cell.length_a   1.000
_cell.length_b   1.000
_cell.length_c   1.000
_cell.angle_alpha   90.00
_cell.angle_beta   90.00
_cell.angle_gamma   90.00
#
_symmetry.space_group_name_H-M   'P 1'
#
loop_
_entity.id
_entity.type
_entity.pdbx_description
1 polymer ?
#
loop_
_entity_poly.entity_id
_entity_poly.type
_entity_poly.pdbx_seq_one_letter_code
_entity_poly.pdbx_strand_id
1 'polypeptide(L)'
;MHLFVSLGVAVGCAVLPWTAVRVTTRWVVIAAAPVLALIVAGAVFGLPFYPFTDVVVLGFGVLAGMVLGRAMPPRFRPFVVLLLILSALDVAQNIVFSGPSVAPSTVPLTTPDPHLIWLNFRIPLPGGHFNIGFADLLLIAAVSEQLRRRQVRLALAVLPGVIGLGLGEAVVASLPQSPPALLGAFVQSVIPFLTAGYLLTELAIDRTSPES
;
A
#
# COMPACT_ATOMS: atom_id res chain seq x y z
N MET A 1 17.90 1.18 -5.18
CA MET A 1 17.21 2.46 -4.91
C MET A 1 15.72 2.25 -4.70
N HIS A 2 15.03 1.43 -5.51
CA HIS A 2 13.63 1.05 -5.30
C HIS A 2 13.35 0.56 -3.86
N LEU A 3 14.13 -0.41 -3.36
CA LEU A 3 14.00 -0.92 -1.98
C LEU A 3 14.02 0.17 -0.91
N PHE A 4 14.97 1.10 -0.98
CA PHE A 4 15.06 2.15 0.02
C PHE A 4 13.84 3.09 -0.02
N VAL A 5 13.30 3.36 -1.22
CA VAL A 5 12.10 4.17 -1.39
C VAL A 5 10.86 3.43 -0.90
N SER A 6 10.68 2.16 -1.26
CA SER A 6 9.54 1.36 -0.81
C SER A 6 9.51 1.21 0.70
N LEU A 7 10.67 0.93 1.31
CA LEU A 7 10.81 0.89 2.76
C LEU A 7 10.53 2.25 3.40
N GLY A 8 11.03 3.35 2.82
CA GLY A 8 10.74 4.71 3.29
C GLY A 8 9.25 5.03 3.26
N VAL A 9 8.55 4.66 2.18
CA VAL A 9 7.10 4.82 2.03
C VAL A 9 6.35 3.96 3.06
N ALA A 10 6.74 2.70 3.23
CA ALA A 10 6.14 1.82 4.25
C ALA A 10 6.27 2.40 5.66
N VAL A 11 7.47 2.87 6.02
CA VAL A 11 7.74 3.50 7.32
C VAL A 11 6.90 4.78 7.46
N GLY A 12 6.90 5.66 6.46
CA GLY A 12 6.15 6.91 6.48
C GLY A 12 4.65 6.67 6.68
N CYS A 13 4.05 5.83 5.85
CA CYS A 13 2.62 5.49 5.95
C CYS A 13 2.27 4.81 7.28
N ALA A 14 3.15 3.98 7.83
CA ALA A 14 2.93 3.33 9.11
C ALA A 14 3.09 4.29 10.31
N VAL A 15 3.98 5.28 10.23
CA VAL A 15 4.23 6.24 11.32
C VAL A 15 3.13 7.31 11.39
N LEU A 16 2.59 7.77 10.26
CA LEU A 16 1.63 8.88 10.23
C LEU A 16 0.39 8.68 11.14
N PRO A 17 -0.26 7.50 11.19
CA PRO A 17 -1.37 7.25 12.13
C PRO A 17 -1.04 7.51 13.60
N TRP A 18 0.23 7.35 13.99
CA TRP A 18 0.69 7.56 15.36
C TRP A 18 0.75 9.02 15.75
N THR A 19 0.93 9.92 14.79
CA THR A 19 0.86 11.37 15.03
C THR A 19 -0.59 11.84 15.24
N ALA A 20 -1.56 11.09 14.69
CA ALA A 20 -2.98 11.41 14.72
C ALA A 20 -3.76 10.71 15.85
N VAL A 21 -3.08 10.20 16.88
CA VAL A 21 -3.68 9.44 18.00
C VAL A 21 -4.83 10.17 18.67
N ARG A 22 -4.72 11.49 18.82
CA ARG A 22 -5.72 12.33 19.52
C ARG A 22 -6.82 12.86 18.58
N VAL A 23 -6.68 12.67 17.28
CA VAL A 23 -7.65 13.14 16.29
C VAL A 23 -8.83 12.19 16.24
N THR A 24 -10.06 12.67 16.42
CA THR A 24 -11.24 11.81 16.35
C THR A 24 -11.48 11.29 14.92
N THR A 25 -12.09 10.11 14.77
CA THR A 25 -12.39 9.52 13.45
C THR A 25 -13.20 10.45 12.57
N ARG A 26 -14.12 11.23 13.15
CA ARG A 26 -14.94 12.19 12.41
C ARG A 26 -14.09 13.22 11.67
N TRP A 27 -13.06 13.77 12.30
CA TRP A 27 -12.18 14.75 11.66
C TRP A 27 -11.34 14.13 10.56
N VAL A 28 -10.88 12.88 10.74
CA VAL A 28 -10.14 12.16 9.69
C VAL A 28 -11.04 11.91 8.48
N VAL A 29 -12.31 11.53 8.67
CA VAL A 29 -13.28 11.33 7.58
C VAL A 29 -13.55 12.65 6.86
N ILE A 30 -13.78 13.75 7.60
CA ILE A 30 -14.00 15.08 7.01
C ILE A 30 -12.79 15.51 6.17
N ALA A 31 -11.57 15.21 6.61
CA ALA A 31 -10.36 15.48 5.84
C ALA A 31 -10.19 14.54 4.62
N ALA A 32 -10.58 13.26 4.73
CA ALA A 32 -10.44 12.28 3.66
C ALA A 32 -11.41 12.54 2.49
N ALA A 33 -12.64 12.97 2.79
CA ALA A 33 -13.70 13.19 1.80
C ALA A 33 -13.33 14.13 0.64
N PRO A 34 -12.80 15.36 0.85
CA PRO A 34 -12.42 16.23 -0.25
C PRO A 34 -11.24 15.68 -1.06
N VAL A 35 -10.33 14.96 -0.41
CA VAL A 35 -9.19 14.32 -1.10
C VAL A 35 -9.67 13.18 -2.00
N LEU A 36 -10.64 12.38 -1.52
CA LEU A 36 -11.31 11.37 -2.35
C LEU A 36 -12.01 11.99 -3.55
N ALA A 37 -12.78 13.06 -3.33
CA ALA A 37 -13.47 13.76 -4.41
C ALA A 37 -12.49 14.27 -5.47
N LEU A 38 -11.33 14.80 -5.03
CA LEU A 38 -10.27 15.24 -5.92
C LEU A 38 -9.63 14.08 -6.70
N ILE A 39 -9.37 12.94 -6.06
CA ILE A 39 -8.86 11.73 -6.75
C ILE A 39 -9.86 11.25 -7.79
N VAL A 40 -11.15 11.14 -7.44
CA VAL A 40 -12.18 10.69 -8.37
C VAL A 40 -12.30 11.64 -9.56
N ALA A 41 -12.39 12.96 -9.31
CA ALA A 41 -12.45 13.95 -10.37
C ALA A 41 -11.19 13.88 -11.26
N GLY A 42 -10.01 13.82 -10.64
CA GLY A 42 -8.74 13.70 -11.34
C GLY A 42 -8.66 12.46 -12.22
N ALA A 43 -9.03 11.29 -11.70
CA ALA A 43 -9.02 10.03 -12.42
C ALA A 43 -10.05 10.00 -13.56
N VAL A 44 -11.25 10.54 -13.36
CA VAL A 44 -12.31 10.58 -14.38
C VAL A 44 -11.98 11.56 -15.50
N PHE A 45 -11.54 12.77 -15.16
CA PHE A 45 -11.27 13.84 -16.13
C PHE A 45 -9.83 13.83 -16.67
N GLY A 46 -8.95 12.97 -16.16
CA GLY A 46 -7.55 12.89 -16.61
C GLY A 46 -6.77 14.18 -16.34
N LEU A 47 -6.92 14.76 -15.15
CA LEU A 47 -6.33 16.07 -14.83
C LEU A 47 -4.80 15.96 -14.67
N PRO A 48 -3.98 16.66 -15.48
CA PRO A 48 -2.53 16.45 -15.50
C PRO A 48 -1.79 17.26 -14.41
N PHE A 49 -2.19 17.12 -13.14
CA PHE A 49 -1.60 17.87 -12.02
C PHE A 49 -0.39 17.18 -11.37
N TYR A 50 0.42 16.45 -12.13
CA TYR A 50 1.65 15.86 -11.60
C TYR A 50 2.69 16.96 -11.28
N PRO A 51 3.41 16.93 -10.14
CA PRO A 51 3.48 15.89 -9.10
C PRO A 51 2.52 16.08 -7.92
N PHE A 52 1.63 17.08 -7.96
CA PHE A 52 0.69 17.36 -6.87
C PHE A 52 -0.23 16.16 -6.57
N THR A 53 -0.54 15.35 -7.59
CA THR A 53 -1.29 14.09 -7.45
C THR A 53 -0.68 13.15 -6.41
N ASP A 54 0.66 13.08 -6.28
CA ASP A 54 1.31 12.18 -5.32
C ASP A 54 0.99 12.55 -3.88
N VAL A 55 0.96 13.86 -3.57
CA VAL A 55 0.59 14.35 -2.23
C VAL A 55 -0.87 14.03 -1.91
N VAL A 56 -1.75 14.17 -2.90
CA VAL A 56 -3.18 13.87 -2.77
C VAL A 56 -3.38 12.37 -2.54
N VAL A 57 -2.75 11.52 -3.36
CA VAL A 57 -2.86 10.06 -3.27
C VAL A 57 -2.30 9.55 -1.95
N LEU A 58 -1.14 10.04 -1.53
CA LEU A 58 -0.53 9.69 -0.24
C LEU A 58 -1.41 10.14 0.93
N GLY A 59 -1.86 11.40 0.89
CA GLY A 59 -2.75 11.96 1.91
C GLY A 59 -4.03 11.17 2.05
N PHE A 60 -4.68 10.82 0.94
CA PHE A 60 -5.87 9.99 0.94
C PHE A 60 -5.58 8.59 1.47
N GLY A 61 -4.54 7.92 1.00
CA GLY A 61 -4.17 6.58 1.45
C GLY A 61 -4.01 6.54 2.97
N VAL A 62 -3.28 7.49 3.54
CA VAL A 62 -3.08 7.57 5.00
C VAL A 62 -4.38 7.89 5.75
N LEU A 63 -5.15 8.87 5.30
CA LEU A 63 -6.41 9.26 5.96
C LEU A 63 -7.46 8.14 5.90
N ALA A 64 -7.69 7.57 4.71
CA ALA A 64 -8.60 6.45 4.53
C ALA A 64 -8.13 5.20 5.27
N GLY A 65 -6.82 4.95 5.30
CA GLY A 65 -6.21 3.85 6.05
C GLY A 65 -6.47 3.97 7.54
N MET A 66 -6.30 5.17 8.11
CA MET A 66 -6.68 5.43 9.50
C MET A 66 -8.16 5.18 9.76
N VAL A 67 -9.06 5.62 8.86
CA VAL A 67 -10.49 5.36 9.00
C VAL A 67 -10.77 3.86 9.00
N LEU A 68 -10.18 3.10 8.07
CA LEU A 68 -10.32 1.65 7.98
C LEU A 68 -9.79 0.94 9.23
N GLY A 69 -8.59 1.28 9.69
CA GLY A 69 -7.98 0.71 10.90
C GLY A 69 -8.77 1.03 12.17
N ARG A 70 -9.48 2.17 12.21
CA ARG A 70 -10.40 2.54 13.31
C ARG A 70 -11.76 1.87 13.22
N ALA A 71 -12.25 1.59 12.02
CA ALA A 71 -13.52 0.91 11.79
C ALA A 71 -13.43 -0.59 12.11
N MET A 72 -12.27 -1.20 11.85
CA MET A 72 -12.06 -2.62 12.13
C MET A 72 -11.99 -2.91 13.64
N PRO A 73 -12.46 -4.07 14.11
CA PRO A 73 -12.26 -4.46 15.50
C PRO A 73 -10.75 -4.56 15.81
N PRO A 74 -10.27 -4.15 17.01
CA PRO A 74 -8.87 -4.25 17.41
C PRO A 74 -8.52 -5.70 17.79
N ARG A 75 -8.79 -6.64 16.89
CA ARG A 75 -8.52 -8.07 17.02
C ARG A 75 -7.81 -8.54 15.76
N PHE A 76 -6.93 -9.52 15.91
CA PHE A 76 -6.18 -10.12 14.80
C PHE A 76 -7.11 -10.68 13.71
N ARG A 77 -7.98 -11.64 14.07
CA ARG A 77 -8.81 -12.42 13.14
C ARG A 77 -9.62 -11.60 12.11
N PRO A 78 -10.44 -10.61 12.49
CA PRO A 78 -11.25 -9.87 11.51
C PRO A 78 -10.38 -9.11 10.50
N PHE A 79 -9.23 -8.60 10.95
CA PHE A 79 -8.31 -7.89 10.07
C PHE A 79 -7.59 -8.83 9.10
N VAL A 80 -7.21 -10.04 9.54
CA VAL A 80 -6.68 -11.08 8.65
C VAL A 80 -7.68 -11.46 7.57
N VAL A 81 -8.96 -11.67 7.94
CA VAL A 81 -9.99 -12.03 6.97
C VAL A 81 -10.13 -10.95 5.90
N LEU A 82 -10.13 -9.67 6.30
CA LEU A 82 -10.12 -8.56 5.36
C LEU A 82 -8.91 -8.61 4.42
N LEU A 83 -7.71 -8.78 4.97
CA LEU A 83 -6.48 -8.84 4.18
C LEU A 83 -6.47 -10.02 3.20
N LEU A 84 -6.96 -11.19 3.61
CA LEU A 84 -7.08 -12.35 2.73
C LEU A 84 -8.06 -12.10 1.57
N ILE A 85 -9.21 -11.48 1.85
CA ILE A 85 -10.17 -11.11 0.81
C ILE A 85 -9.54 -10.11 -0.17
N LEU A 86 -8.91 -9.05 0.35
CA LEU A 86 -8.26 -8.04 -0.49
C LEU A 86 -7.07 -8.62 -1.27
N SER A 87 -6.32 -9.55 -0.68
CA SER A 87 -5.24 -10.27 -1.35
C SER A 87 -5.76 -11.11 -2.52
N ALA A 88 -6.89 -11.80 -2.35
CA ALA A 88 -7.50 -12.56 -3.43
C ALA A 88 -8.03 -11.64 -4.54
N LEU A 89 -8.63 -10.51 -4.18
CA LEU A 89 -9.12 -9.51 -5.13
C LEU A 89 -7.96 -8.85 -5.90
N ASP A 90 -6.86 -8.52 -5.25
CA ASP A 90 -5.67 -7.93 -5.87
C ASP A 90 -5.05 -8.89 -6.90
N VAL A 91 -4.88 -10.17 -6.52
CA VAL A 91 -4.41 -11.20 -7.44
C VAL A 91 -5.39 -11.40 -8.60
N ALA A 92 -6.69 -11.47 -8.34
CA ALA A 92 -7.70 -11.60 -9.40
C ALA A 92 -7.69 -10.38 -10.34
N GLN A 93 -7.58 -9.17 -9.80
CA GLN A 93 -7.48 -7.94 -10.57
C GLN A 93 -6.23 -7.98 -11.45
N ASN A 94 -5.06 -8.27 -10.89
CA ASN A 94 -3.84 -8.33 -11.67
C ASN A 94 -3.88 -9.47 -12.70
N ILE A 95 -4.50 -10.62 -12.42
CA ILE A 95 -4.65 -11.68 -13.43
C ILE A 95 -5.58 -11.24 -14.58
N VAL A 96 -6.70 -10.58 -14.28
CA VAL A 96 -7.69 -10.16 -15.29
C VAL A 96 -7.19 -8.98 -16.13
N PHE A 97 -6.47 -8.04 -15.50
CA PHE A 97 -6.02 -6.80 -16.15
C PHE A 97 -4.55 -6.82 -16.59
N SER A 98 -3.77 -7.85 -16.23
CA SER A 98 -2.48 -8.13 -16.88
C SER A 98 -2.74 -8.65 -18.29
N GLY A 99 -2.94 -7.73 -19.24
CA GLY A 99 -2.87 -8.05 -20.66
C GLY A 99 -1.50 -8.63 -21.04
N PRO A 100 -1.32 -9.13 -22.28
CA PRO A 100 -0.03 -9.65 -22.73
C PRO A 100 1.06 -8.58 -22.52
N SER A 101 2.13 -8.97 -21.81
CA SER A 101 3.25 -8.09 -21.48
C SER A 101 3.72 -7.36 -22.73
N VAL A 102 3.43 -6.05 -22.81
CA VAL A 102 3.95 -5.21 -23.89
C VAL A 102 5.46 -5.25 -23.73
N ALA A 103 6.17 -5.68 -24.77
CA ALA A 103 7.62 -5.69 -24.83
C ALA A 103 8.18 -4.37 -24.29
N PRO A 104 9.32 -4.38 -23.56
CA PRO A 104 9.87 -3.18 -22.95
C PRO A 104 10.02 -2.11 -24.02
N SER A 105 9.13 -1.12 -23.98
CA SER A 105 9.15 -0.03 -24.92
C SER A 105 10.40 0.76 -24.58
N THR A 106 11.38 0.72 -25.47
CA THR A 106 12.67 1.43 -25.39
C THR A 106 12.53 2.95 -25.42
N VAL A 107 11.29 3.46 -25.44
CA VAL A 107 10.97 4.87 -25.33
C VAL A 107 10.44 5.11 -23.91
N PRO A 108 11.17 5.85 -23.05
CA PRO A 108 10.58 6.31 -21.80
C PRO A 108 9.41 7.21 -22.20
N LEU A 109 8.17 6.78 -21.96
CA LEU A 109 7.05 7.70 -22.00
C LEU A 109 7.31 8.75 -20.92
N THR A 110 7.77 9.93 -21.35
CA THR A 110 8.13 11.05 -20.48
C THR A 110 6.93 11.67 -19.80
N THR A 111 5.72 11.41 -20.30
CA THR A 111 4.46 11.82 -19.70
C THR A 111 3.68 10.60 -19.19
N PRO A 112 3.51 10.46 -17.86
CA PRO A 112 2.68 9.41 -17.29
C PRO A 112 1.21 9.56 -17.72
N ASP A 113 0.50 8.43 -17.88
CA ASP A 113 -0.93 8.44 -18.19
C ASP A 113 -1.69 9.32 -17.18
N PRO A 114 -2.39 10.37 -17.65
CA PRO A 114 -3.03 11.36 -16.80
C PRO A 114 -4.20 10.82 -15.99
N HIS A 115 -4.74 9.64 -16.32
CA HIS A 115 -5.74 8.96 -15.50
C HIS A 115 -5.09 8.13 -14.40
N LEU A 116 -3.98 7.45 -14.70
CA LEU A 116 -3.30 6.55 -13.76
C LEU A 116 -2.50 7.27 -12.67
N ILE A 117 -2.11 8.53 -12.87
CA ILE A 117 -1.43 9.36 -11.84
C ILE A 117 -2.30 9.61 -10.60
N TRP A 118 -3.62 9.47 -10.71
CA TRP A 118 -4.54 9.65 -9.58
C TRP A 118 -4.78 8.37 -8.78
N LEU A 119 -4.31 7.23 -9.28
CA LEU A 119 -4.47 5.92 -8.62
C LEU A 119 -3.17 5.44 -7.96
N ASN A 120 -2.05 6.09 -8.26
CA ASN A 120 -0.75 5.64 -7.81
C ASN A 120 0.09 6.80 -7.29
N PHE A 121 0.85 6.52 -6.24
CA PHE A 121 1.93 7.37 -5.79
C PHE A 121 3.20 7.01 -6.55
N ARG A 122 3.83 8.02 -7.16
CA ARG A 122 4.97 7.85 -8.06
C ARG A 122 6.18 8.66 -7.62
N ILE A 123 7.32 7.99 -7.48
CA ILE A 123 8.60 8.68 -7.25
C ILE A 123 9.50 8.44 -8.47
N PRO A 124 9.93 9.49 -9.18
CA PRO A 124 10.89 9.34 -10.27
C PRO A 124 12.23 8.87 -9.72
N LEU A 125 12.83 7.88 -10.37
CA LEU A 125 14.11 7.28 -9.96
C LEU A 125 15.08 7.22 -11.16
N PRO A 126 16.41 7.23 -10.92
CA PRO A 126 17.36 7.00 -12.01
C PRO A 126 17.08 5.64 -12.68
N GLY A 127 16.71 5.67 -13.96
CA GLY A 127 16.39 4.47 -14.75
C GLY A 127 14.91 4.01 -14.71
N GLY A 128 14.00 4.77 -14.08
CA GLY A 128 12.57 4.41 -14.06
C GLY A 128 11.73 5.23 -13.08
N HIS A 129 10.72 4.58 -12.50
CA HIS A 129 9.88 5.19 -11.47
C HIS A 129 9.42 4.13 -10.47
N PHE A 130 9.37 4.49 -9.19
CA PHE A 130 8.68 3.72 -8.17
C PHE A 130 7.19 4.03 -8.25
N ASN A 131 6.34 2.99 -8.22
CA ASN A 131 4.89 3.11 -8.30
C ASN A 131 4.26 2.23 -7.22
N ILE A 132 3.37 2.80 -6.42
CA ILE A 132 2.59 2.07 -5.41
C ILE A 132 1.15 2.55 -5.45
N GLY A 133 0.19 1.62 -5.40
CA GLY A 133 -1.22 1.94 -5.48
C GLY A 133 -1.71 2.65 -4.23
N PHE A 134 -2.70 3.52 -4.37
CA PHE A 134 -3.32 4.16 -3.19
C PHE A 134 -3.88 3.13 -2.20
N ALA A 135 -4.34 1.97 -2.70
CA ALA A 135 -4.86 0.88 -1.89
C ALA A 135 -3.77 0.25 -0.99
N ASP A 136 -2.54 0.12 -1.50
CA ASP A 136 -1.42 -0.40 -0.71
C ASP A 136 -1.03 0.57 0.40
N LEU A 137 -0.94 1.87 0.08
CA LEU A 137 -0.69 2.93 1.06
C LEU A 137 -1.76 2.93 2.15
N LEU A 138 -3.02 2.79 1.75
CA LEU A 138 -4.17 2.68 2.63
C LEU A 138 -4.03 1.48 3.58
N LEU A 139 -3.67 0.31 3.04
CA LEU A 139 -3.53 -0.89 3.85
C LEU A 139 -2.36 -0.82 4.83
N ILE A 140 -1.22 -0.26 4.43
CA ILE A 140 -0.08 -0.04 5.34
C ILE A 140 -0.51 0.85 6.51
N ALA A 141 -1.19 1.97 6.23
CA ALA A 141 -1.69 2.87 7.27
C ALA A 141 -2.78 2.21 8.13
N ALA A 142 -3.68 1.41 7.54
CA ALA A 142 -4.75 0.71 8.24
C ALA A 142 -4.21 -0.37 9.19
N VAL A 143 -3.24 -1.16 8.74
CA VAL A 143 -2.54 -2.16 9.56
C VAL A 143 -1.89 -1.48 10.76
N SER A 144 -1.11 -0.43 10.52
CA SER A 144 -0.43 0.29 11.60
C SER A 144 -1.41 0.89 12.61
N GLU A 145 -2.51 1.50 12.13
CA GLU A 145 -3.55 2.05 12.99
C GLU A 145 -4.26 0.96 13.82
N GLN A 146 -4.53 -0.20 13.23
CA GLN A 146 -5.13 -1.33 13.93
C GLN A 146 -4.19 -1.86 15.03
N LEU A 147 -2.91 -2.02 14.73
CA LEU A 147 -1.89 -2.47 15.69
C LEU A 147 -1.70 -1.46 16.82
N ARG A 148 -1.69 -0.17 16.50
CA ARG A 148 -1.66 0.91 17.48
C ARG A 148 -2.86 0.84 18.43
N ARG A 149 -4.07 0.58 17.93
CA ARG A 149 -5.27 0.40 18.75
C ARG A 149 -5.20 -0.84 19.65
N ARG A 150 -4.42 -1.84 19.25
CA ARG A 150 -4.07 -3.02 20.07
C ARG A 150 -2.90 -2.77 21.03
N GLN A 151 -2.42 -1.53 21.16
CA GLN A 151 -1.29 -1.16 22.02
C GLN A 151 0.04 -1.83 21.64
N VAL A 152 0.17 -2.30 20.40
CA VAL A 152 1.42 -2.84 19.87
C VAL A 152 2.41 -1.69 19.66
N ARG A 153 3.70 -1.89 19.98
CA ARG A 153 4.74 -0.86 19.85
C ARG A 153 4.92 -0.41 18.39
N LEU A 154 5.24 0.87 18.17
CA LEU A 154 5.46 1.44 16.83
C LEU A 154 6.47 0.64 16.01
N ALA A 155 7.58 0.21 16.64
CA ALA A 155 8.60 -0.59 15.98
C ALA A 155 8.04 -1.86 15.32
N LEU A 156 7.05 -2.50 15.95
CA LEU A 156 6.37 -3.68 15.41
C LEU A 156 5.27 -3.30 14.41
N ALA A 157 4.59 -2.17 14.62
CA ALA A 157 3.53 -1.69 13.71
C ALA A 157 4.02 -1.28 12.31
N VAL A 158 5.33 -0.99 12.17
CA VAL A 158 5.98 -0.69 10.90
C VAL A 158 6.34 -1.97 10.11
N LEU A 159 6.55 -3.09 10.80
CA LEU A 159 7.03 -4.33 10.20
C LEU A 159 6.14 -4.89 9.09
N PRO A 160 4.79 -4.88 9.15
CA PRO A 160 3.96 -5.43 8.10
C PRO A 160 4.22 -4.80 6.72
N GLY A 161 4.35 -3.48 6.68
CA GLY A 161 4.67 -2.75 5.45
C GLY A 161 6.10 -3.03 4.97
N VAL A 162 7.07 -3.00 5.88
CA VAL A 162 8.50 -3.25 5.58
C VAL A 162 8.73 -4.67 5.07
N ILE A 163 8.18 -5.67 5.76
CA ILE A 163 8.27 -7.08 5.38
C ILE A 163 7.51 -7.31 4.07
N GLY A 164 6.29 -6.80 3.94
CA GLY A 164 5.49 -7.00 2.74
C GLY A 164 6.14 -6.42 1.49
N LEU A 165 6.52 -5.13 1.50
CA LEU A 165 7.17 -4.52 0.34
C LEU A 165 8.56 -5.12 0.08
N GLY A 166 9.33 -5.42 1.15
CA GLY A 166 10.63 -6.06 1.02
C GLY A 166 10.55 -7.47 0.41
N LEU A 167 9.54 -8.27 0.80
CA LEU A 167 9.28 -9.58 0.20
C LEU A 167 8.87 -9.45 -1.27
N GLY A 168 7.97 -8.52 -1.59
CA GLY A 168 7.58 -8.26 -2.98
C GLY A 168 8.79 -7.94 -3.86
N GLU A 169 9.65 -7.02 -3.42
CA GLU A 169 10.87 -6.68 -4.16
C GLU A 169 11.88 -7.83 -4.26
N ALA A 170 12.05 -8.60 -3.18
CA ALA A 170 12.95 -9.76 -3.20
C ALA A 170 12.46 -10.82 -4.20
N VAL A 171 11.14 -11.06 -4.27
CA VAL A 171 10.57 -11.98 -5.26
C VAL A 171 10.75 -11.43 -6.66
N VAL A 172 10.42 -10.16 -6.93
CA VAL A 172 10.67 -9.52 -8.24
C VAL A 172 12.13 -9.71 -8.68
N ALA A 173 13.09 -9.46 -7.79
CA ALA A 173 14.51 -9.59 -8.08
C ALA A 173 14.96 -11.04 -8.36
N SER A 174 14.23 -12.03 -7.85
CA SER A 174 14.53 -13.45 -8.04
C SER A 174 13.96 -14.04 -9.34
N LEU A 175 13.07 -13.31 -10.02
CA LEU A 175 12.40 -13.79 -11.23
C LEU A 175 13.26 -13.65 -12.48
N PRO A 176 13.11 -14.58 -13.44
CA PRO A 176 13.67 -14.39 -14.78
C PRO A 176 13.03 -13.17 -15.46
N GLN A 177 13.72 -12.61 -16.45
CA GLN A 177 13.24 -11.43 -17.20
C GLN A 177 11.86 -11.62 -17.85
N SER A 178 11.48 -12.87 -18.11
CA SER A 178 10.19 -13.25 -18.70
C SER A 178 9.50 -14.31 -17.83
N PRO A 179 8.91 -13.93 -16.70
CA PRO A 179 8.19 -14.87 -15.84
C PRO A 179 6.90 -15.35 -16.53
N PRO A 180 6.40 -16.55 -16.22
CA PRO A 180 5.07 -16.99 -16.65
C PRO A 180 4.01 -15.95 -16.26
N ALA A 181 3.01 -15.74 -17.10
CA ALA A 181 2.01 -14.66 -16.92
C ALA A 181 1.35 -14.66 -15.54
N LEU A 182 0.95 -15.83 -15.02
CA LEU A 182 0.36 -15.97 -13.69
C LEU A 182 1.32 -15.57 -12.57
N LEU A 183 2.61 -15.91 -12.72
CA LEU A 183 3.64 -15.55 -11.76
C LEU A 183 3.92 -14.05 -11.80
N GLY A 184 3.96 -13.45 -12.99
CA GLY A 184 4.07 -12.00 -13.18
C GLY A 184 2.91 -11.25 -12.51
N ALA A 185 1.67 -11.68 -12.75
CA ALA A 185 0.48 -11.08 -12.13
C ALA A 185 0.48 -11.22 -10.60
N PHE A 186 0.89 -12.37 -10.07
CA PHE A 186 1.01 -12.58 -8.63
C PHE A 186 2.05 -11.63 -8.01
N VAL A 187 3.19 -11.45 -8.66
CA VAL A 187 4.28 -10.61 -8.15
C VAL A 187 3.96 -9.12 -8.20
N GLN A 188 3.11 -8.71 -9.14
CA GLN A 188 2.55 -7.35 -9.18
C GLN A 188 1.49 -7.10 -8.09
N SER A 189 0.96 -8.17 -7.48
CA SER A 189 -0.05 -8.07 -6.42
C SER A 189 0.64 -7.84 -5.07
N VAL A 190 0.61 -6.59 -4.60
CA VAL A 190 1.32 -6.16 -3.37
C VAL A 190 0.59 -6.63 -2.10
N ILE A 191 -0.74 -6.72 -2.12
CA ILE A 191 -1.56 -7.04 -0.95
C ILE A 191 -1.27 -8.45 -0.38
N PRO A 192 -1.04 -9.51 -1.18
CA PRO A 192 -0.56 -10.79 -0.67
C PRO A 192 0.70 -10.68 0.19
N PHE A 193 1.68 -9.88 -0.23
CA PHE A 193 2.92 -9.72 0.52
C PHE A 193 2.71 -8.91 1.80
N LEU A 194 1.88 -7.86 1.76
CA LEU A 194 1.47 -7.13 2.98
C LEU A 194 0.74 -8.04 3.97
N THR A 195 -0.09 -8.96 3.46
CA THR A 195 -0.79 -9.96 4.28
C THR A 195 0.19 -10.90 4.96
N ALA A 196 1.18 -11.41 4.22
CA ALA A 196 2.25 -12.22 4.78
C ALA A 196 3.07 -11.45 5.84
N GLY A 197 3.41 -10.19 5.56
CA GLY A 197 4.12 -9.31 6.50
C GLY A 197 3.33 -9.10 7.80
N TYR A 198 2.01 -8.91 7.71
CA TYR A 198 1.14 -8.81 8.88
C TYR A 198 1.13 -10.10 9.71
N LEU A 199 0.95 -11.27 9.06
CA LEU A 199 0.96 -12.57 9.74
C LEU A 199 2.29 -12.86 10.44
N LEU A 200 3.41 -12.56 9.78
CA LEU A 200 4.75 -12.72 10.38
C LEU A 200 4.97 -11.78 11.57
N THR A 201 4.45 -10.56 11.49
CA THR A 201 4.51 -9.60 12.59
C THR A 201 3.71 -10.08 13.80
N GLU A 202 2.53 -10.65 13.58
CA GLU A 202 1.69 -11.21 14.65
C GLU A 202 2.36 -12.40 15.33
N LEU A 203 2.97 -13.31 14.55
CA LEU A 203 3.78 -14.39 15.10
C LEU A 203 4.94 -13.88 15.98
N ALA A 204 5.56 -12.76 15.61
CA ALA A 204 6.60 -12.13 16.41
C ALA A 204 6.02 -11.51 17.70
N ILE A 205 4.88 -10.84 17.63
CA ILE A 205 4.18 -10.26 18.78
C ILE A 205 3.86 -11.36 19.81
N ASP A 206 3.26 -12.47 19.37
CA ASP A 206 2.87 -13.59 20.22
C ASP A 206 4.09 -14.23 20.90
N ARG A 207 5.21 -14.37 20.19
CA ARG A 207 6.46 -14.91 20.77
C ARG A 207 7.13 -13.98 21.79
N THR A 208 6.97 -12.67 21.64
CA THR A 208 7.53 -11.67 22.57
C THR A 208 6.63 -11.38 23.76
N SER A 209 5.40 -11.88 23.74
CA SER A 209 4.44 -11.79 24.84
C SER A 209 4.10 -13.20 25.33
N PRO A 210 5.06 -13.94 25.93
CA PRO A 210 4.72 -15.20 26.58
C PRO A 210 3.69 -14.88 27.67
N GLU A 211 2.59 -15.61 27.65
CA GLU A 211 1.41 -15.45 28.51
C GLU A 211 1.79 -15.06 29.95
N SER A 212 1.21 -13.96 30.43
CA SER A 212 1.13 -13.60 31.85
C SER A 212 -0.02 -14.33 32.52
#